data_AF-A0A3N4ZNB9-F1
#
_entry.id   AF-A0A3N4ZNB9-F1
#
_cell.length_a   1.000
_cell.length_b   1.000
_cell.length_c   1.000
_cell.angle_alpha   90.00
_cell.angle_beta   90.00
_cell.angle_gamma   90.00
#
_symmetry.space_group_name_H-M   'P 1'
#
loop_
_entity.id
_entity.type
_entity.pdbx_description
1 polymer ?
#
loop_
_entity_poly.entity_id
_entity_poly.type
_entity_poly.pdbx_seq_one_letter_code
_entity_poly.pdbx_strand_id
1 'polypeptide(L)'
;MSASLGRRALAEAVGSAALVAVVVGSGIQATGLSRDAGVQLLANSLATVFGLGVLIVLLGPVSGAHFNPVVTLAAWLTDRRADDGLKARDVAA
;
A
#
# COMPACT_ATOMS: atom_id res chain seq x y z
N MET A 1 -13.20 -11.51 12.10
CA MET A 1 -12.72 -11.01 13.42
C MET A 1 -11.98 -9.71 13.16
N SER A 2 -12.50 -8.58 13.66
CA SER A 2 -11.82 -7.27 13.50
C SER A 2 -10.50 -7.29 14.28
N ALA A 3 -9.38 -7.11 13.59
CA ALA A 3 -8.07 -6.99 14.25
C ALA A 3 -8.04 -5.70 15.09
N SER A 4 -7.44 -5.75 16.28
CA SER A 4 -7.27 -4.55 17.12
C SER A 4 -6.46 -3.49 16.37
N LEU A 5 -6.71 -2.21 16.67
CA LEU A 5 -6.02 -1.08 16.04
C LEU A 5 -4.49 -1.22 16.09
N GLY A 6 -3.94 -1.71 17.20
CA GLY A 6 -2.50 -1.97 17.32
C GLY A 6 -1.99 -3.04 16.36
N ARG A 7 -2.77 -4.12 16.13
CA ARG A 7 -2.40 -5.18 15.17
C ARG A 7 -2.45 -4.68 13.72
N ARG A 8 -3.40 -3.80 13.40
CA ARG A 8 -3.51 -3.14 12.09
C ARG A 8 -2.33 -2.19 11.85
N ALA A 9 -2.01 -1.35 12.84
CA ALA A 9 -0.88 -0.42 12.77
C ALA A 9 0.47 -1.16 12.62
N LEU A 10 0.66 -2.24 13.38
CA LEU A 10 1.87 -3.07 13.24
C LEU A 10 1.97 -3.71 11.85
N ALA A 11 0.86 -4.23 11.31
CA ALA A 11 0.84 -4.78 9.95
C ALA A 11 1.17 -3.72 8.88
N GLU A 12 0.67 -2.49 9.01
CA GLU A 12 1.04 -1.38 8.12
C GLU A 12 2.53 -1.02 8.25
N ALA A 13 3.06 -0.95 9.47
CA ALA A 13 4.47 -0.63 9.70
C ALA A 13 5.41 -1.71 9.13
N VAL A 14 5.10 -2.98 9.40
CA VAL A 14 5.86 -4.12 8.88
C VAL A 14 5.77 -4.19 7.36
N GLY A 15 4.56 -4.02 6.79
CA GLY A 15 4.39 -4.02 5.34
C GLY A 15 5.11 -2.87 4.65
N SER A 16 5.09 -1.67 5.25
CA SER A 16 5.83 -0.51 4.73
C SER A 16 7.35 -0.74 4.77
N ALA A 17 7.87 -1.26 5.89
CA ALA A 17 9.29 -1.58 6.03
C ALA A 17 9.73 -2.67 5.03
N ALA A 18 8.93 -3.71 4.85
CA ALA A 18 9.18 -4.76 3.87
C ALA A 18 9.15 -4.22 2.43
N LEU A 19 8.19 -3.35 2.11
CA LEU A 19 8.09 -2.72 0.79
C LEU A 19 9.33 -1.86 0.49
N VAL A 20 9.78 -1.05 1.46
CA VAL A 20 11.02 -0.27 1.34
C VAL A 20 12.22 -1.21 1.11
N ALA A 21 12.33 -2.30 1.86
CA ALA A 21 13.41 -3.27 1.70
C ALA A 21 13.42 -3.90 0.30
N VAL A 22 12.25 -4.25 -0.25
CA VAL A 22 12.13 -4.77 -1.63
C VAL A 22 12.55 -3.73 -2.66
N VAL A 23 12.00 -2.52 -2.59
CA VAL A 23 12.27 -1.44 -3.57
C VAL A 23 13.74 -1.05 -3.55
N VAL A 24 14.29 -0.74 -2.37
CA VAL A 24 15.69 -0.28 -2.25
C VAL A 24 16.66 -1.42 -2.54
N GLY A 25 16.40 -2.62 -2.00
CA GLY A 25 17.26 -3.78 -2.19
C GLY A 25 17.33 -4.22 -3.65
N SER A 26 16.19 -4.28 -4.34
CA SER A 26 16.16 -4.63 -5.76
C SER A 26 16.79 -3.56 -6.65
N GLY A 27 16.63 -2.28 -6.33
CA GLY A 27 17.32 -1.18 -7.01
C GLY A 27 18.84 -1.30 -6.92
N ILE A 28 19.39 -1.54 -5.72
CA ILE A 28 20.83 -1.75 -5.52
C ILE A 28 21.30 -3.00 -6.30
N GLN A 29 20.59 -4.11 -6.18
CA GLN A 29 20.95 -5.34 -6.89
C GLN A 29 20.90 -5.19 -8.41
N ALA A 30 19.93 -4.45 -8.94
CA ALA A 30 19.79 -4.21 -10.38
C ALA A 30 21.05 -3.54 -10.96
N THR A 31 21.67 -2.62 -10.22
CA THR A 31 22.96 -1.99 -10.63
C THR A 31 24.12 -2.97 -10.71
N GLY A 32 24.07 -4.07 -9.96
CA GLY A 32 25.04 -5.17 -10.03
C GLY A 32 24.78 -6.15 -11.17
N LEU A 33 23.55 -6.19 -11.70
CA LEU A 33 23.15 -7.12 -12.77
C LEU A 33 23.38 -6.57 -14.19
N SER A 34 23.28 -5.25 -14.37
CA SER A 34 23.42 -4.62 -15.69
C SER A 34 23.98 -3.21 -15.58
N ARG A 35 24.65 -2.74 -16.64
CA ARG A 35 25.04 -1.33 -16.81
C ARG A 35 24.02 -0.51 -17.61
N ASP A 36 23.03 -1.17 -18.20
CA ASP A 36 21.94 -0.52 -18.93
C ASP A 36 20.87 -0.03 -17.95
N ALA A 37 20.63 1.29 -17.95
CA ALA A 37 19.65 1.91 -17.04
C ALA A 37 18.22 1.42 -17.28
N GLY A 38 17.84 1.11 -18.52
CA GLY A 38 16.52 0.58 -18.84
C GLY A 38 16.31 -0.81 -18.23
N VAL A 39 17.30 -1.70 -18.33
CA VAL A 39 17.25 -3.02 -17.69
C VAL A 39 17.21 -2.91 -16.17
N GLN A 40 17.98 -1.99 -15.59
CA GLN A 40 17.96 -1.77 -14.13
C GLN A 40 16.57 -1.33 -13.64
N LEU A 41 15.97 -0.35 -14.32
CA LEU A 41 14.63 0.15 -13.99
C LEU A 41 13.56 -0.92 -14.19
N LEU A 42 13.67 -1.73 -15.25
CA LEU A 42 12.76 -2.84 -15.49
C LEU A 42 12.85 -3.88 -14.36
N ALA A 43 14.05 -4.26 -13.94
CA ALA A 43 14.23 -5.22 -12.84
C ALA A 43 13.67 -4.68 -11.51
N ASN A 44 13.99 -3.43 -11.16
CA ASN A 44 13.49 -2.78 -9.95
C ASN A 44 11.96 -2.62 -9.95
N SER A 45 11.38 -2.19 -11.08
CA SER A 45 9.93 -2.01 -11.20
C SER A 45 9.17 -3.33 -11.08
N LEU A 46 9.65 -4.40 -11.73
CA LEU A 46 9.07 -5.73 -11.60
C LEU A 46 9.16 -6.25 -10.16
N ALA A 47 10.32 -6.13 -9.53
CA ALA A 47 10.50 -6.52 -8.13
C ALA A 47 9.54 -5.77 -7.20
N THR A 48 9.35 -4.47 -7.43
CA THR A 48 8.43 -3.63 -6.67
C THR A 48 6.98 -4.09 -6.85
N VAL A 49 6.52 -4.33 -8.08
CA VAL A 49 5.14 -4.76 -8.37
C VAL A 49 4.85 -6.11 -7.75
N PHE A 50 5.75 -7.09 -7.90
CA PHE A 50 5.55 -8.42 -7.30
C PHE A 50 5.64 -8.38 -5.78
N GLY A 51 6.61 -7.66 -5.23
CA GLY A 51 6.75 -7.50 -3.78
C GLY A 51 5.52 -6.84 -3.14
N LEU A 52 5.02 -5.76 -3.75
CA LEU A 52 3.79 -5.11 -3.31
C LEU A 52 2.59 -6.04 -3.43
N GLY A 53 2.45 -6.76 -4.54
CA GLY A 53 1.36 -7.73 -4.73
C GLY A 53 1.34 -8.81 -3.65
N VAL A 54 2.50 -9.37 -3.31
CA VAL A 54 2.63 -10.35 -2.20
C VAL A 54 2.24 -9.72 -0.86
N LEU A 55 2.72 -8.51 -0.56
CA LEU A 55 2.41 -7.83 0.69
C LEU A 55 0.90 -7.53 0.82
N ILE A 56 0.24 -7.12 -0.27
CA ILE A 56 -1.20 -6.88 -0.30
C ILE A 56 -1.97 -8.18 -0.03
N VAL A 57 -1.61 -9.29 -0.70
CA VAL A 57 -2.28 -10.58 -0.49
C VAL A 57 -2.13 -11.05 0.96
N LEU A 58 -0.96 -10.87 1.56
CA LEU A 58 -0.67 -11.36 2.92
C LEU A 58 -1.27 -10.48 4.03
N LEU A 59 -1.17 -9.15 3.90
CA LEU A 59 -1.52 -8.22 4.99
C LEU A 59 -2.81 -7.44 4.72
N GLY A 60 -3.35 -7.48 3.50
CA GLY A 60 -4.63 -6.87 3.13
C GLY A 60 -5.78 -7.27 4.05
N PRO A 61 -5.98 -8.57 4.35
CA PRO A 61 -7.02 -9.01 5.29
C PRO A 61 -6.84 -8.52 6.73
N VAL A 62 -5.64 -8.03 7.09
CA VAL A 62 -5.33 -7.57 8.45
C VAL A 62 -5.51 -6.05 8.57
N SER A 63 -4.89 -5.26 7.69
CA SER A 63 -4.85 -3.80 7.84
C SER A 63 -5.59 -3.00 6.77
N GLY A 64 -5.84 -3.60 5.60
CA GLY A 64 -6.20 -2.90 4.37
C GLY A 64 -5.01 -2.70 3.41
N ALA A 65 -3.79 -3.03 3.84
CA ALA A 65 -2.56 -2.98 3.04
C ALA A 65 -2.29 -1.62 2.37
N HIS A 66 -2.40 -0.52 3.13
CA HIS A 66 -2.14 0.81 2.56
C HIS A 66 -0.65 1.04 2.29
N PHE A 67 0.20 0.63 3.25
CA PHE A 67 1.67 0.78 3.27
C PHE A 67 2.19 2.17 2.91
N ASN A 68 1.33 3.17 3.01
CA ASN A 68 1.60 4.51 2.53
C ASN A 68 0.64 5.52 3.21
N PRO A 69 1.17 6.52 3.94
CA PRO A 69 0.36 7.54 4.59
C PRO A 69 -0.55 8.33 3.63
N VAL A 70 -0.12 8.56 2.40
CA VAL A 70 -0.90 9.27 1.37
C VAL A 70 -2.11 8.44 0.95
N VAL A 71 -1.94 7.12 0.80
CA VAL A 71 -3.05 6.21 0.47
C VAL A 71 -4.03 6.14 1.62
N THR A 72 -3.55 6.05 2.87
CA THR A 72 -4.40 6.11 4.07
C THR A 72 -5.20 7.42 4.13
N LEU A 73 -4.56 8.56 3.85
CA LEU A 73 -5.23 9.87 3.84
C LEU A 73 -6.25 9.97 2.70
N ALA A 74 -5.92 9.49 1.51
CA ALA A 74 -6.83 9.49 0.36
C ALA A 74 -8.05 8.60 0.59
N ALA A 75 -7.86 7.43 1.21
CA ALA A 75 -8.94 6.55 1.63
C ALA A 75 -9.84 7.28 2.63
N TRP A 76 -9.27 7.90 3.66
CA TRP A 76 -10.03 8.67 4.65
C TRP A 76 -10.81 9.84 4.04
N LEU A 77 -10.22 10.60 3.12
CA LEU A 77 -10.90 11.71 2.44
C LEU A 77 -12.04 11.23 1.53
N THR A 78 -11.89 10.06 0.91
CA THR A 78 -12.93 9.47 0.05
C THR A 78 -14.10 8.96 0.88
N ASP A 79 -13.80 8.30 2.00
CA ASP A 79 -14.83 7.80 2.93
C ASP A 79 -15.67 8.94 3.51
N ARG A 80 -15.03 10.06 3.88
CA ARG A 80 -15.75 11.26 4.35
C ARG A 80 -16.70 11.87 3.31
N ARG A 81 -16.35 11.80 2.02
CA ARG A 81 -17.24 12.27 0.94
C ARG A 81 -18.41 11.31 0.69
N ALA A 82 -18.22 10.02 0.96
CA ALA A 82 -19.30 9.04 0.90
C ALA A 82 -20.27 9.22 2.07
N ASP A 83 -19.77 9.53 3.27
CA ASP A 83 -20.60 9.85 4.45
C ASP A 83 -21.35 11.20 4.33
N ASP A 84 -20.82 12.15 3.57
CA ASP A 84 -21.54 13.39 3.20
C ASP A 84 -22.63 13.15 2.12
N GLY A 85 -22.70 11.94 1.57
CA GLY A 85 -23.67 11.53 0.55
C GLY A 85 -24.92 10.90 1.16
N LEU A 86 -25.76 11.72 1.81
CA LEU A 86 -27.23 11.65 1.90
C LEU A 86 -27.71 12.60 3.01
N LYS A 87 -27.94 13.89 2.70
CA LYS A 87 -28.72 14.78 3.59
C LYS A 87 -29.67 15.72 2.83
N ALA A 88 -30.85 15.86 3.44
CA ALA A 88 -31.90 16.87 3.31
C ALA A 88 -33.12 16.64 2.40
N ARG A 89 -33.24 15.55 1.61
CA ARG A 89 -34.44 15.31 0.78
C ARG A 89 -35.10 13.93 0.86
N ASP A 90 -34.44 12.92 1.42
CA ASP A 90 -34.98 11.55 1.45
C ASP A 90 -35.76 11.19 2.72
N VAL A 91 -35.87 12.14 3.66
CA VAL A 91 -36.73 12.00 4.87
C VAL A 91 -37.95 12.93 4.78
N ALA A 92 -38.21 13.53 3.61
CA ALA A 92 -39.46 14.23 3.34
C ALA A 92 -40.59 13.23 2.98
N ALA A 93 -40.68 12.12 3.72
CA ALA A 93 -41.73 11.09 3.65
C ALA A 93 -42.35 10.88 5.03
#